data_AF-A0AAD5C052-F1
#
_entry.id   AF-A0AAD5C052-F1
#
_cell.length_a   1.000
_cell.length_b   1.000
_cell.length_c   1.000
_cell.angle_alpha   90.00
_cell.angle_beta   90.00
_cell.angle_gamma   90.00
#
_symmetry.space_group_name_H-M   'P 1'
#
loop_
_entity.id
_entity.type
_entity.pdbx_description
1 polymer ?
#
loop_
_entity_poly.entity_id
_entity_poly.type
_entity_poly.pdbx_seq_one_letter_code
_entity_poly.pdbx_strand_id
1 'polypeptide(L)'
;MLPNHFLRFLIEFQGEGCITIEDVKRVMSRVLDPSRPDMTRYVFTVNDLFHYLLLDDINGPIKTQAHHDMTAPLQHYFIYTGHNSYLTGNQLSSDSSEVPIIKALQRGVRGIELDLWPNNAKDGINVLHGRTLTTPVTLKKCLKSIKEHAFVKSPYPVIITLEDHLTPSLQAKVAEMVTSTFGDMLYFPKESDKEQFPSPDALKNQIILSTTPPKEYLQSKNVGKERSSDDEPEDQRHINSDEDAVAAADDERCTVSNRESSKEACSSTVQPLSKILGVDYKVDDDDDDDIEVENFCHQTTLEYKYLIAIRAFKPKNGTRNALRDDLGKAKRLSLSEQSLQKAANLYGDDIVRFTQKYILRVFPKGTRVTSTNFRPLTAWMHGAQMVAFNMQGYGRSLWMMHGMFRSNGGCGYVRKPDFLMNKGPNDEVFDPKAELPVKKTLKVKVYMGDGWHLDFSQTHFDSYSPPDFYTKIYMAGVPADVAKKRTKVIGDDWMPVWNEEFTFPLTVPELALLGIVVQEQDVDSDDFAGQTCLPVAELRPGIRVVPLYNKKGEKFK
;
A
#
# COMPACT_ATOMS: atom_id res chain seq x y z
N MET A 1 -34.27 15.63 22.40
CA MET A 1 -32.99 15.58 23.12
C MET A 1 -32.32 16.95 23.03
N LEU A 2 -32.08 17.60 24.18
CA LEU A 2 -31.40 18.90 24.28
C LEU A 2 -29.87 18.73 24.17
N PRO A 3 -29.08 19.81 23.94
CA PRO A 3 -27.63 19.70 23.78
C PRO A 3 -26.95 19.09 25.00
N ASN A 4 -27.36 19.46 26.22
CA ASN A 4 -26.82 18.86 27.45
C ASN A 4 -27.11 17.35 27.56
N HIS A 5 -28.26 16.89 27.04
CA HIS A 5 -28.60 15.46 27.02
C HIS A 5 -27.82 14.71 25.94
N PHE A 6 -27.57 15.34 24.80
CA PHE A 6 -26.75 14.76 23.74
C PHE A 6 -25.27 14.72 24.12
N LEU A 7 -24.73 15.77 24.77
CA LEU A 7 -23.42 15.77 25.41
C LEU A 7 -23.25 14.59 26.37
N ARG A 8 -24.24 14.39 27.26
CA ARG A 8 -24.27 13.25 28.18
C ARG A 8 -24.28 11.90 27.44
N PHE A 9 -25.10 11.76 26.40
CA PHE A 9 -25.10 10.56 25.54
C PHE A 9 -23.73 10.29 24.90
N LEU A 10 -23.07 11.32 24.37
CA LEU A 10 -21.76 11.17 23.73
C LEU A 10 -20.67 10.76 24.73
N ILE A 11 -20.70 11.28 25.95
CA ILE A 11 -19.77 10.89 27.01
C ILE A 11 -20.07 9.46 27.52
N GLU A 12 -21.30 9.21 27.98
CA GLU A 12 -21.66 7.97 28.69
C GLU A 12 -21.80 6.75 27.76
N PHE A 13 -22.29 6.92 26.53
CA PHE A 13 -22.61 5.82 25.61
C PHE A 13 -21.70 5.76 24.38
N GLN A 14 -21.13 6.89 23.94
CA GLN A 14 -20.18 6.94 22.81
C GLN A 14 -18.71 7.05 23.25
N GLY A 15 -18.43 7.22 24.54
CA GLY A 15 -17.09 7.31 25.11
C GLY A 15 -16.29 8.55 24.71
N GLU A 16 -16.97 9.64 24.33
CA GLU A 16 -16.36 10.86 23.81
C GLU A 16 -16.01 11.85 24.94
N GLY A 17 -15.06 11.46 25.80
CA GLY A 17 -14.76 12.17 27.06
C GLY A 17 -14.22 13.61 26.94
N CYS A 18 -13.76 14.05 25.77
CA CYS A 18 -13.15 15.38 25.57
C CYS A 18 -14.05 16.36 24.79
N ILE A 19 -15.34 16.05 24.60
CA ILE A 19 -16.25 16.88 23.78
C ILE A 19 -16.89 18.02 24.59
N THR A 20 -16.91 19.24 24.04
CA THR A 20 -17.54 20.40 24.70
C THR A 20 -18.99 20.59 24.26
N ILE A 21 -19.76 21.39 25.01
CA ILE A 21 -21.14 21.74 24.62
C ILE A 21 -21.21 22.50 23.28
N GLU A 22 -20.14 23.20 22.90
CA GLU A 22 -20.09 23.93 21.63
C GLU A 22 -19.78 23.00 20.45
N ASP A 23 -18.93 21.98 20.66
CA ASP A 23 -18.76 20.88 19.70
C ASP A 23 -20.07 20.13 19.48
N VAL A 24 -20.83 19.90 20.56
CA VAL A 24 -22.14 19.26 20.51
C VAL A 24 -23.14 20.08 19.69
N LYS A 25 -23.25 21.39 19.92
CA LYS A 25 -24.08 22.27 19.07
C LYS A 25 -23.64 22.21 17.61
N ARG A 26 -22.33 22.26 17.34
CA ARG A 26 -21.76 22.18 15.98
C ARG A 26 -22.11 20.87 15.27
N VAL A 27 -22.08 19.74 15.98
CA VAL A 27 -22.56 18.44 15.46
C VAL A 27 -24.07 18.51 15.22
N MET A 28 -24.86 19.02 16.17
CA MET A 28 -26.31 19.11 16.03
C MET A 28 -26.72 19.98 14.82
N SER A 29 -26.08 21.12 14.56
CA SER A 29 -26.34 21.94 13.36
C SER A 29 -26.05 21.26 12.02
N ARG A 30 -25.22 20.21 12.00
CA ARG A 30 -24.94 19.45 10.75
C ARG A 30 -25.97 18.37 10.46
N VAL A 31 -26.67 17.89 11.49
CA VAL A 31 -27.67 16.82 11.39
C VAL A 31 -29.09 17.37 11.24
N LEU A 32 -29.34 18.56 11.82
CA LEU A 32 -30.63 19.24 11.74
C LEU A 32 -30.88 19.79 10.32
N ASP A 33 -32.07 19.52 9.79
CA ASP A 33 -32.56 20.07 8.52
C ASP A 33 -32.56 21.62 8.53
N PRO A 34 -31.88 22.29 7.57
CA PRO A 34 -31.88 23.74 7.42
C PRO A 34 -33.27 24.37 7.25
N SER A 35 -34.25 23.60 6.78
CA SER A 35 -35.62 24.06 6.47
C SER A 35 -36.49 24.25 7.72
N ARG A 36 -35.96 23.98 8.92
CA ARG A 36 -36.73 24.04 10.17
C ARG A 36 -37.03 25.48 10.59
N PRO A 37 -38.30 25.82 10.92
CA PRO A 37 -38.73 27.19 11.19
C PRO A 37 -38.18 27.78 12.51
N ASP A 38 -37.59 26.97 13.40
CA ASP A 38 -36.94 27.42 14.63
C ASP A 38 -35.51 26.88 14.75
N MET A 39 -34.60 27.44 13.93
CA MET A 39 -33.17 27.17 14.00
C MET A 39 -32.51 27.62 15.32
N THR A 40 -33.20 28.40 16.17
CA THR A 40 -32.61 28.89 17.43
C THR A 40 -32.54 27.82 18.51
N ARG A 41 -33.25 26.70 18.33
CA ARG A 41 -33.34 25.61 19.31
C ARG A 41 -32.67 24.34 18.78
N TYR A 42 -31.43 24.12 19.21
CA TYR A 42 -30.71 22.85 19.03
C TYR A 42 -31.40 21.69 19.74
N VAL A 43 -32.39 21.06 19.11
CA VAL A 43 -33.16 19.94 19.68
C VAL A 43 -33.27 18.81 18.67
N PHE A 44 -32.65 17.68 18.98
CA PHE A 44 -32.86 16.45 18.22
C PHE A 44 -34.21 15.81 18.59
N THR A 45 -35.02 15.50 17.59
CA THR A 45 -36.09 14.50 17.66
C THR A 45 -35.50 13.08 17.74
N VAL A 46 -36.34 12.06 17.84
CA VAL A 46 -35.89 10.66 17.72
C VAL A 46 -35.31 10.42 16.32
N ASN A 47 -35.94 10.93 15.27
CA ASN A 47 -35.49 10.78 13.88
C ASN A 47 -34.12 11.47 13.66
N ASP A 48 -33.88 12.64 14.27
CA ASP A 48 -32.57 13.32 14.19
C ASP A 48 -31.47 12.52 14.87
N LEU A 49 -31.78 11.81 15.96
CA LEU A 49 -30.82 10.93 16.62
C LEU A 49 -30.50 9.70 15.75
N PHE A 50 -31.50 9.09 15.11
CA PHE A 50 -31.27 8.01 14.13
C PHE A 50 -30.47 8.49 12.92
N HIS A 51 -30.77 9.68 12.38
CA HIS A 51 -29.99 10.30 11.31
C HIS A 51 -28.52 10.51 11.73
N TYR A 52 -28.28 11.10 12.91
CA TYR A 52 -26.93 11.19 13.49
C TYR A 52 -26.23 9.83 13.59
N LEU A 53 -26.94 8.79 14.04
CA LEU A 53 -26.35 7.47 14.25
C LEU A 53 -25.92 6.81 12.93
N LEU A 54 -26.61 7.09 11.82
CA LEU A 54 -26.37 6.52 10.49
C LEU A 54 -25.40 7.34 9.60
N LEU A 55 -25.06 8.58 9.98
CA LEU A 55 -24.08 9.41 9.26
C LEU A 55 -22.63 8.97 9.52
N ASP A 56 -21.96 8.35 8.54
CA ASP A 56 -20.63 7.75 8.72
C ASP A 56 -19.46 8.75 8.78
N ASP A 57 -19.65 9.96 8.26
CA ASP A 57 -18.68 11.05 8.36
C ASP A 57 -18.60 11.64 9.79
N ILE A 58 -19.69 11.55 10.56
CA ILE A 58 -19.78 12.03 11.95
C ILE A 58 -19.66 10.87 12.95
N ASN A 59 -20.50 9.85 12.81
CA ASN A 59 -20.64 8.72 13.74
C ASN A 59 -19.95 7.42 13.24
N GLY A 60 -19.05 7.54 12.26
CA GLY A 60 -18.22 6.43 11.78
C GLY A 60 -17.31 5.83 12.86
N PRO A 61 -16.78 4.61 12.64
CA PRO A 61 -16.18 3.80 13.69
C PRO A 61 -14.74 4.20 14.04
N ILE A 62 -14.11 5.08 13.27
CA ILE A 62 -12.70 5.48 13.37
C ILE A 62 -12.56 6.98 13.13
N LYS A 63 -11.41 7.58 13.48
CA LYS A 63 -11.13 9.00 13.22
C LYS A 63 -10.75 9.24 11.76
N THR A 64 -11.24 10.34 11.19
CA THR A 64 -10.97 10.75 9.79
C THR A 64 -9.73 11.63 9.62
N GLN A 65 -9.15 12.13 10.73
CA GLN A 65 -7.95 12.99 10.72
C GLN A 65 -6.70 12.24 11.21
N ALA A 66 -5.54 12.62 10.67
CA ALA A 66 -4.25 12.17 11.15
C ALA A 66 -4.00 12.71 12.56
N HIS A 67 -3.55 11.85 13.46
CA HIS A 67 -3.44 12.12 14.90
C HIS A 67 -2.38 11.28 15.62
N HIS A 68 -1.65 10.41 14.92
CA HIS A 68 -0.43 9.80 15.45
C HIS A 68 0.69 10.86 15.52
N ASP A 69 1.69 10.62 16.36
CA ASP A 69 2.97 11.32 16.21
C ASP A 69 3.59 11.02 14.83
N MET A 70 3.90 12.10 14.09
CA MET A 70 4.48 12.06 12.73
C MET A 70 5.94 12.54 12.71
N THR A 71 6.52 12.82 13.88
CA THR A 71 7.87 13.38 14.04
C THR A 71 8.96 12.31 14.18
N ALA A 72 8.60 11.05 14.42
CA ALA A 72 9.56 9.94 14.43
C ALA A 72 10.13 9.65 13.02
N PRO A 73 11.28 8.96 12.90
CA PRO A 73 11.88 8.57 11.62
C PRO A 73 10.98 7.71 10.72
N LEU A 74 11.11 7.80 9.38
CA LEU A 74 10.30 7.01 8.43
C LEU A 74 10.26 5.48 8.70
N GLN A 75 11.34 4.87 9.20
CA GLN A 75 11.36 3.43 9.52
C GLN A 75 10.45 3.03 10.70
N HIS A 76 9.90 4.01 11.44
CA HIS A 76 8.98 3.82 12.55
C HIS A 76 7.50 3.81 12.12
N TYR A 77 7.20 3.83 10.82
CA TYR A 77 5.84 3.78 10.28
C TYR A 77 5.65 2.58 9.35
N PHE A 78 4.48 1.96 9.40
CA PHE A 78 3.97 1.21 8.26
C PHE A 78 3.58 2.20 7.15
N ILE A 79 3.91 1.86 5.90
CA ILE A 79 3.79 2.75 4.74
C ILE A 79 2.90 2.08 3.69
N TYR A 80 1.81 2.74 3.31
CA TYR A 80 0.86 2.19 2.34
C TYR A 80 1.54 2.07 0.98
N THR A 81 1.84 0.85 0.52
CA THR A 81 2.74 0.60 -0.63
C THR A 81 2.06 -0.22 -1.73
N GLY A 82 2.08 0.27 -2.96
CA GLY A 82 1.72 -0.47 -4.17
C GLY A 82 2.87 -1.31 -4.72
N HIS A 83 2.53 -2.42 -5.38
CA HIS A 83 3.44 -3.25 -6.18
C HIS A 83 3.10 -3.06 -7.67
N ASN A 84 4.11 -2.94 -8.54
CA ASN A 84 3.97 -2.73 -10.00
C ASN A 84 2.84 -1.75 -10.32
N SER A 85 2.93 -0.53 -9.77
CA SER A 85 1.80 0.40 -9.61
C SER A 85 1.23 0.94 -10.91
N TYR A 86 1.88 0.64 -12.04
CA TYR A 86 1.50 0.98 -13.40
C TYR A 86 0.58 -0.07 -14.05
N LEU A 87 0.49 -1.30 -13.53
CA LEU A 87 -0.29 -2.38 -14.15
C LEU A 87 -1.80 -2.22 -13.95
N THR A 88 -2.55 -2.36 -15.05
CA THR A 88 -4.02 -2.31 -15.04
C THR A 88 -4.66 -3.64 -14.64
N GLY A 89 -3.96 -4.76 -14.77
CA GLY A 89 -4.48 -6.10 -14.48
C GLY A 89 -3.40 -7.12 -14.10
N ASN A 90 -3.31 -8.21 -14.86
CA ASN A 90 -2.38 -9.33 -14.65
C ASN A 90 -0.90 -8.97 -14.96
N GLN A 91 0.04 -9.73 -14.41
CA GLN A 91 1.49 -9.46 -14.51
C GLN A 91 2.12 -9.85 -15.87
N LEU A 92 1.41 -10.49 -16.79
CA LEU A 92 2.00 -11.06 -18.01
C LEU A 92 1.56 -10.37 -19.30
N SER A 93 0.34 -9.83 -19.36
CA SER A 93 -0.28 -9.35 -20.60
C SER A 93 -1.27 -8.20 -20.43
N SER A 94 -1.41 -7.63 -19.23
CA SER A 94 -2.27 -6.44 -19.06
C SER A 94 -1.57 -5.16 -19.47
N ASP A 95 -2.35 -4.11 -19.73
CA ASP A 95 -1.79 -2.81 -20.09
C ASP A 95 -1.09 -2.13 -18.91
N SER A 96 -0.06 -1.32 -19.21
CA SER A 96 0.50 -0.36 -18.27
C SER A 96 -0.12 1.01 -18.49
N SER A 97 -0.47 1.72 -17.42
CA SER A 97 -0.89 3.13 -17.48
C SER A 97 -0.64 3.85 -16.15
N GLU A 98 -0.80 5.16 -16.19
CA GLU A 98 -0.82 6.04 -15.03
C GLU A 98 -2.09 5.90 -14.17
N VAL A 99 -3.19 5.38 -14.72
CA VAL A 99 -4.51 5.38 -14.06
C VAL A 99 -4.53 4.59 -12.74
N PRO A 100 -3.90 3.41 -12.61
CA PRO A 100 -3.76 2.72 -11.33
C PRO A 100 -2.90 3.50 -10.32
N ILE A 101 -1.90 4.26 -10.77
CA ILE A 101 -1.08 5.15 -9.92
C ILE A 101 -1.97 6.27 -9.34
N ILE A 102 -2.77 6.93 -10.18
CA ILE A 102 -3.71 7.98 -9.75
C ILE A 102 -4.68 7.43 -8.70
N LYS A 103 -5.31 6.27 -8.98
CA LYS A 103 -6.24 5.61 -8.05
C LYS A 103 -5.56 5.21 -6.73
N ALA A 104 -4.31 4.74 -6.78
CA ALA A 104 -3.53 4.42 -5.59
C ALA A 104 -3.27 5.67 -4.73
N LEU A 105 -2.79 6.76 -5.33
CA LEU A 105 -2.54 8.03 -4.64
C LEU A 105 -3.81 8.62 -4.01
N GLN A 106 -4.94 8.59 -4.73
CA GLN A 106 -6.26 9.00 -4.23
C GLN A 106 -6.76 8.15 -3.05
N ARG A 107 -6.45 6.83 -3.03
CA ARG A 107 -6.71 5.94 -1.88
C ARG A 107 -5.75 6.17 -0.70
N GLY A 108 -4.72 7.00 -0.85
CA GLY A 108 -3.73 7.31 0.19
C GLY A 108 -2.46 6.47 0.13
N VAL A 109 -2.25 5.66 -0.92
CA VAL A 109 -0.97 4.95 -1.13
C VAL A 109 0.17 5.95 -1.20
N ARG A 110 1.28 5.68 -0.50
CA ARG A 110 2.48 6.52 -0.37
C ARG A 110 3.71 5.90 -1.03
N GLY A 111 3.79 4.57 -1.14
CA GLY A 111 4.81 3.87 -1.92
C GLY A 111 4.30 3.53 -3.31
N ILE A 112 4.91 4.08 -4.36
CA ILE A 112 4.59 3.80 -5.77
C ILE A 112 5.79 3.09 -6.42
N GLU A 113 5.54 2.13 -7.29
CA GLU A 113 6.58 1.36 -7.99
C GLU A 113 6.52 1.54 -9.51
N LEU A 114 7.69 1.80 -10.12
CA LEU A 114 7.88 1.97 -11.55
C LEU A 114 9.10 1.14 -12.02
N ASP A 115 8.90 0.27 -12.99
CA ASP A 115 9.95 -0.58 -13.55
C ASP A 115 10.46 0.06 -14.84
N LEU A 116 11.69 0.58 -14.82
CA LEU A 116 12.25 1.39 -15.88
C LEU A 116 13.01 0.55 -16.90
N TRP A 117 12.56 0.58 -18.15
CA TRP A 117 13.18 -0.12 -19.27
C TRP A 117 13.45 0.83 -20.44
N PRO A 118 14.52 0.60 -21.23
CA PRO A 118 14.71 1.31 -22.49
C PRO A 118 13.54 1.05 -23.44
N ASN A 119 13.13 2.05 -24.21
CA ASN A 119 12.24 1.86 -25.35
C ASN A 119 12.95 1.08 -26.49
N ASN A 120 12.20 0.69 -27.52
CA ASN A 120 12.75 -0.08 -28.65
C ASN A 120 13.89 0.65 -29.39
N ALA A 121 13.86 1.98 -29.45
CA ALA A 121 14.89 2.82 -30.04
C ALA A 121 16.11 3.06 -29.12
N LYS A 122 16.04 2.64 -27.84
CA LYS A 122 17.05 2.81 -26.78
C LYS A 122 17.41 4.26 -26.46
N ASP A 123 16.57 5.21 -26.85
CA ASP A 123 16.75 6.65 -26.64
C ASP A 123 15.79 7.24 -25.58
N GLY A 124 14.75 6.50 -25.19
CA GLY A 124 13.72 6.89 -24.22
C GLY A 124 13.43 5.82 -23.17
N ILE A 125 12.61 6.17 -22.17
CA ILE A 125 12.29 5.32 -21.01
C ILE A 125 10.80 5.00 -20.96
N ASN A 126 10.52 3.69 -20.97
CA ASN A 126 9.20 3.12 -20.75
C ASN A 126 9.10 2.54 -19.32
N VAL A 127 7.87 2.46 -18.83
CA VAL A 127 7.47 1.73 -17.64
C VAL A 127 6.62 0.54 -18.08
N LEU A 128 7.07 -0.68 -17.78
CA LEU A 128 6.39 -1.95 -18.06
C LEU A 128 6.99 -3.09 -17.24
N HIS A 129 6.27 -4.21 -17.14
CA HIS A 129 6.83 -5.40 -16.52
C HIS A 129 7.72 -6.15 -17.52
N GLY A 130 9.03 -6.05 -17.31
CA GLY A 130 10.04 -6.50 -18.25
C GLY A 130 9.95 -7.98 -18.61
N ARG A 131 10.28 -8.30 -19.88
CA ARG A 131 10.24 -9.68 -20.43
C ARG A 131 8.85 -10.33 -20.41
N THR A 132 7.79 -9.52 -20.42
CA THR A 132 6.40 -9.98 -20.56
C THR A 132 5.72 -9.31 -21.76
N LEU A 133 4.43 -9.58 -21.96
CA LEU A 133 3.58 -8.99 -23.00
C LEU A 133 2.81 -7.75 -22.51
N THR A 134 3.11 -7.21 -21.32
CA THR A 134 2.44 -5.99 -20.83
C THR A 134 2.80 -4.80 -21.72
N THR A 135 1.80 -4.01 -22.15
CA THR A 135 2.05 -2.83 -22.97
C THR A 135 2.77 -1.73 -22.16
N PRO A 136 3.61 -0.89 -22.77
CA PRO A 136 4.38 0.14 -22.06
C PRO A 136 3.61 1.45 -21.88
N VAL A 137 3.88 2.15 -20.78
CA VAL A 137 3.54 3.57 -20.59
C VAL A 137 4.82 4.41 -20.47
N THR A 138 4.84 5.63 -20.99
CA THR A 138 6.05 6.48 -20.92
C THR A 138 6.30 6.98 -19.51
N LEU A 139 7.57 7.03 -19.09
CA LEU A 139 7.94 7.53 -17.76
C LEU A 139 7.40 8.95 -17.50
N LYS A 140 7.43 9.83 -18.52
CA LYS A 140 6.92 11.20 -18.44
C LYS A 140 5.46 11.27 -18.00
N LYS A 141 4.62 10.34 -18.50
CA LYS A 141 3.19 10.29 -18.16
C LYS A 141 2.96 9.86 -16.72
N CYS A 142 3.72 8.87 -16.23
CA CYS A 142 3.72 8.45 -14.83
C CYS A 142 4.19 9.57 -13.89
N LEU A 143 5.33 10.22 -14.17
CA LEU A 143 5.87 11.28 -13.33
C LEU A 143 4.91 12.49 -13.24
N LYS A 144 4.33 12.92 -14.36
CA LYS A 144 3.31 13.99 -14.38
C LYS A 144 2.12 13.64 -13.49
N SER A 145 1.58 12.42 -13.62
CA SER A 145 0.43 11.97 -12.84
C SER A 145 0.74 11.85 -11.35
N ILE A 146 1.97 11.46 -11.00
CA ILE A 146 2.44 11.49 -9.60
C ILE A 146 2.48 12.93 -9.09
N LYS A 147 3.04 13.88 -9.86
CA LYS A 147 3.08 15.30 -9.48
C LYS A 147 1.69 15.85 -9.17
N GLU A 148 0.72 15.58 -10.03
CA GLU A 148 -0.65 16.11 -9.93
C GLU A 148 -1.46 15.48 -8.77
N HIS A 149 -1.16 14.24 -8.39
CA HIS A 149 -1.98 13.51 -7.42
C HIS A 149 -1.28 13.12 -6.10
N ALA A 150 0.04 13.33 -5.97
CA ALA A 150 0.82 12.88 -4.81
C ALA A 150 0.20 13.30 -3.47
N PHE A 151 -0.19 14.57 -3.34
CA PHE A 151 -0.59 15.17 -2.07
C PHE A 151 -2.09 15.46 -1.93
N VAL A 152 -2.92 14.99 -2.88
CA VAL A 152 -4.38 15.22 -2.88
C VAL A 152 -5.07 14.57 -1.66
N LYS A 153 -4.64 13.36 -1.27
CA LYS A 153 -5.22 12.62 -0.13
C LYS A 153 -4.49 12.84 1.20
N SER A 154 -3.21 13.22 1.14
CA SER A 154 -2.32 13.27 2.31
C SER A 154 -1.11 14.16 2.01
N PRO A 155 -0.71 15.08 2.90
CA PRO A 155 0.48 15.90 2.72
C PRO A 155 1.79 15.15 2.99
N TYR A 156 1.73 13.94 3.55
CA TYR A 156 2.92 13.14 3.86
C TYR A 156 3.58 12.57 2.59
N PRO A 157 4.91 12.34 2.61
CA PRO A 157 5.70 12.10 1.40
C PRO A 157 5.24 10.93 0.53
N VAL A 158 5.64 10.95 -0.74
CA VAL A 158 5.48 9.82 -1.67
C VAL A 158 6.86 9.24 -1.99
N ILE A 159 7.03 7.94 -1.76
CA ILE A 159 8.24 7.19 -2.09
C ILE A 159 8.04 6.52 -3.45
N ILE A 160 8.82 6.93 -4.44
CA ILE A 160 8.88 6.27 -5.75
C ILE A 160 9.99 5.22 -5.70
N THR A 161 9.61 3.94 -5.69
CA THR A 161 10.52 2.82 -5.92
C THR A 161 10.76 2.66 -7.42
N LEU A 162 12.03 2.74 -7.84
CA LEU A 162 12.42 2.50 -9.22
C LEU A 162 13.10 1.13 -9.33
N GLU A 163 12.55 0.20 -10.11
CA GLU A 163 13.30 -0.97 -10.56
C GLU A 163 14.02 -0.64 -11.86
N ASP A 164 15.33 -0.44 -11.76
CA ASP A 164 16.14 0.19 -12.80
C ASP A 164 16.89 -0.84 -13.67
N HIS A 165 16.52 -0.91 -14.96
CA HIS A 165 17.15 -1.74 -15.99
C HIS A 165 17.83 -0.89 -17.10
N LEU A 166 18.20 0.36 -16.79
CA LEU A 166 18.69 1.35 -17.74
C LEU A 166 20.22 1.37 -17.88
N THR A 167 20.69 1.97 -18.98
CA THR A 167 22.10 2.36 -19.16
C THR A 167 22.41 3.67 -18.40
N PRO A 168 23.68 3.99 -18.10
CA PRO A 168 24.05 5.26 -17.46
C PRO A 168 23.54 6.51 -18.21
N SER A 169 23.54 6.47 -19.54
CA SER A 169 22.98 7.53 -20.39
C SER A 169 21.47 7.73 -20.21
N LEU A 170 20.70 6.64 -20.05
CA LEU A 170 19.26 6.70 -19.78
C LEU A 170 18.99 7.05 -18.32
N GLN A 171 19.84 6.64 -17.36
CA GLN A 171 19.78 7.10 -15.97
C GLN A 171 19.96 8.61 -15.85
N ALA A 172 20.86 9.21 -16.63
CA ALA A 172 21.00 10.67 -16.71
C ALA A 172 19.70 11.35 -17.22
N LYS A 173 19.06 10.79 -18.25
CA LYS A 173 17.74 11.26 -18.71
C LYS A 173 16.65 11.09 -17.64
N VAL A 174 16.66 10.02 -16.84
CA VAL A 174 15.74 9.88 -15.69
C VAL A 174 16.00 10.97 -14.66
N ALA A 175 17.26 11.28 -14.34
CA ALA A 175 17.60 12.35 -13.40
C ALA A 175 17.08 13.72 -13.88
N GLU A 176 17.26 14.04 -15.16
CA GLU A 176 16.72 15.23 -15.82
C GLU A 176 15.18 15.26 -15.76
N MET A 177 14.51 14.18 -16.17
CA MET A 177 13.04 14.07 -16.19
C MET A 177 12.42 14.19 -14.79
N VAL A 178 13.04 13.58 -13.77
CA VAL A 178 12.55 13.61 -12.40
C VAL A 178 12.76 14.99 -11.78
N THR A 179 13.93 15.60 -11.97
CA THR A 179 14.25 16.94 -11.46
C THR A 179 13.36 18.01 -12.11
N SER A 180 13.23 18.00 -13.44
CA SER A 180 12.36 18.93 -14.18
C SER A 180 10.87 18.74 -13.89
N THR A 181 10.42 17.50 -13.64
CA THR A 181 9.01 17.26 -13.30
C THR A 181 8.69 17.74 -11.89
N PHE A 182 9.47 17.36 -10.88
CA PHE A 182 9.10 17.61 -9.48
C PHE A 182 9.61 18.94 -8.91
N GLY A 183 10.75 19.47 -9.38
CA GLY A 183 11.34 20.70 -8.85
C GLY A 183 11.50 20.64 -7.32
N ASP A 184 10.99 21.66 -6.62
CA ASP A 184 11.02 21.78 -5.15
C ASP A 184 10.29 20.65 -4.40
N MET A 185 9.45 19.87 -5.10
CA MET A 185 8.82 18.67 -4.53
C MET A 185 9.82 17.49 -4.42
N LEU A 186 11.00 17.54 -5.04
CA LEU A 186 11.96 16.43 -5.02
C LEU A 186 12.87 16.48 -3.78
N TYR A 187 12.87 15.42 -2.99
CA TYR A 187 13.74 15.32 -1.82
C TYR A 187 15.17 14.89 -2.20
N PHE A 188 16.14 15.71 -1.79
CA PHE A 188 17.56 15.40 -1.89
C PHE A 188 18.11 14.94 -0.52
N PRO A 189 18.79 13.78 -0.43
CA PRO A 189 19.33 13.27 0.82
C PRO A 189 20.43 14.18 1.38
N LYS A 190 20.34 14.48 2.67
CA LYS A 190 21.31 15.26 3.43
C LYS A 190 22.32 14.33 4.11
N GLU A 191 23.45 14.90 4.55
CA GLU A 191 24.48 14.16 5.30
C GLU A 191 23.94 13.57 6.62
N SER A 192 23.01 14.27 7.28
CA SER A 192 22.27 13.83 8.48
C SER A 192 21.48 12.54 8.27
N ASP A 193 20.97 12.32 7.06
CA ASP A 193 20.03 11.23 6.75
C ASP A 193 20.72 9.86 6.70
N LYS A 194 22.06 9.85 6.84
CA LYS A 194 22.86 8.62 6.88
C LYS A 194 22.55 7.80 8.13
N GLU A 195 22.28 8.42 9.27
CA GLU A 195 22.06 7.71 10.53
C GLU A 195 20.62 7.21 10.66
N GLN A 196 19.64 8.06 10.33
CA GLN A 196 18.21 7.75 10.40
C GLN A 196 17.49 8.44 9.24
N PHE A 197 16.40 7.85 8.75
CA PHE A 197 15.58 8.52 7.76
C PHE A 197 14.84 9.72 8.40
N PRO A 198 14.65 10.85 7.69
CA PRO A 198 13.85 11.95 8.21
C PRO A 198 12.40 11.52 8.48
N SER A 199 11.66 12.32 9.26
CA SER A 199 10.29 12.02 9.65
C SER A 199 9.28 12.32 8.53
N PRO A 200 8.11 11.64 8.51
CA PRO A 200 7.02 12.01 7.61
C PRO A 200 6.64 13.50 7.69
N ASP A 201 6.69 14.10 8.89
CA ASP A 201 6.36 15.52 9.09
C ASP A 201 7.39 16.46 8.43
N ALA A 202 8.69 16.18 8.61
CA ALA A 202 9.78 16.93 7.99
C ALA A 202 9.85 16.77 6.46
N LEU A 203 9.13 15.79 5.91
CA LEU A 203 9.07 15.43 4.49
C LEU A 203 7.70 15.72 3.86
N LYS A 204 6.87 16.57 4.48
CA LYS A 204 5.59 16.99 3.89
C LYS A 204 5.78 17.58 2.49
N ASN A 205 4.89 17.19 1.58
CA ASN A 205 4.87 17.58 0.18
C ASN A 205 6.14 17.21 -0.62
N GLN A 206 6.92 16.23 -0.15
CA GLN A 206 8.14 15.75 -0.80
C GLN A 206 7.98 14.38 -1.49
N ILE A 207 8.69 14.22 -2.60
CA ILE A 207 8.81 13.02 -3.44
C ILE A 207 10.21 12.44 -3.18
N ILE A 208 10.27 11.16 -2.84
CA ILE A 208 11.50 10.50 -2.38
C ILE A 208 11.83 9.36 -3.33
N LEU A 209 13.02 9.35 -3.95
CA LEU A 209 13.44 8.22 -4.78
C LEU A 209 14.04 7.08 -3.94
N SER A 210 13.65 5.86 -4.28
CA SER A 210 14.09 4.62 -3.64
C SER A 210 14.58 3.62 -4.69
N THR A 211 15.89 3.45 -4.84
CA THR A 211 16.45 2.44 -5.78
C THR A 211 17.84 1.94 -5.38
N THR A 212 18.38 0.99 -6.13
CA THR A 212 19.75 0.47 -5.96
C THR A 212 20.73 1.47 -6.59
N PRO A 213 21.77 1.96 -5.88
CA PRO A 213 22.77 2.83 -6.48
C PRO A 213 23.51 2.19 -7.66
N PRO A 214 23.92 2.96 -8.70
CA PRO A 214 24.72 2.46 -9.82
C PRO A 214 26.03 1.77 -9.40
N LYS A 215 26.50 0.82 -10.22
CA LYS A 215 27.62 -0.09 -9.87
C LYS A 215 28.95 0.63 -9.59
N GLU A 216 29.28 1.67 -10.35
CA GLU A 216 30.53 2.44 -10.24
C GLU A 216 30.73 3.03 -8.82
N TYR A 217 29.64 3.43 -8.16
CA TYR A 217 29.66 3.95 -6.78
C TYR A 217 30.00 2.90 -5.71
N LEU A 218 29.86 1.60 -6.00
CA LEU A 218 30.31 0.55 -5.09
C LEU A 218 31.84 0.44 -5.08
N GLN A 219 32.50 0.74 -6.20
CA GLN A 219 33.95 0.73 -6.32
C GLN A 219 34.58 1.96 -5.64
N SER A 220 33.98 3.15 -5.76
CA SER A 220 34.50 4.37 -5.11
C SER A 220 34.53 4.31 -3.58
N LYS A 221 33.77 3.40 -2.95
CA LYS A 221 33.86 3.12 -1.50
C LYS A 221 34.94 2.11 -1.09
N ASN A 222 35.51 1.38 -2.06
CA ASN A 222 36.54 0.38 -1.82
C ASN A 222 37.97 0.89 -2.08
N VAL A 223 38.14 2.15 -2.48
CA VAL A 223 39.45 2.79 -2.79
C VAL A 223 40.39 2.88 -1.57
N GLY A 224 39.95 2.45 -0.38
CA GLY A 224 40.81 2.26 0.80
C GLY A 224 41.59 0.93 0.85
N LYS A 225 41.48 0.04 -0.16
CA LYS A 225 42.22 -1.23 -0.24
C LYS A 225 42.69 -1.58 -1.65
N GLU A 226 43.79 -0.95 -2.07
CA GLU A 226 44.76 -1.51 -3.03
C GLU A 226 45.70 -2.49 -2.27
N ARG A 227 46.22 -3.62 -2.78
CA ARG A 227 46.23 -4.35 -4.08
C ARG A 227 46.18 -5.88 -3.74
N SER A 228 46.04 -6.86 -4.64
CA SER A 228 46.74 -7.09 -5.92
C SER A 228 46.04 -8.12 -6.84
N SER A 229 46.24 -7.97 -8.16
CA SER A 229 46.41 -8.99 -9.25
C SER A 229 46.04 -10.47 -9.00
N ASP A 230 45.41 -11.22 -9.91
CA ASP A 230 44.91 -11.00 -11.30
C ASP A 230 43.71 -11.96 -11.53
N ASP A 231 42.87 -11.72 -12.55
CA ASP A 231 42.27 -12.77 -13.42
C ASP A 231 41.29 -12.17 -14.47
N GLU A 232 41.26 -12.79 -15.66
CA GLU A 232 40.45 -12.42 -16.84
C GLU A 232 38.94 -12.80 -16.71
N PRO A 233 38.03 -12.22 -17.52
CA PRO A 233 36.59 -12.40 -17.34
C PRO A 233 36.03 -13.62 -18.09
N GLU A 234 35.69 -14.69 -17.38
CA GLU A 234 34.83 -15.76 -17.93
C GLU A 234 33.33 -15.43 -17.86
N ASP A 235 32.64 -15.59 -18.99
CA ASP A 235 31.18 -15.43 -19.14
C ASP A 235 30.45 -16.72 -18.78
N GLN A 236 29.93 -16.84 -17.55
CA GLN A 236 29.12 -17.99 -17.14
C GLN A 236 27.76 -17.60 -16.56
N ARG A 237 26.71 -18.07 -17.23
CA ARG A 237 25.31 -17.99 -16.80
C ARG A 237 25.06 -19.09 -15.78
N HIS A 238 24.61 -18.74 -14.57
CA HIS A 238 24.01 -19.72 -13.66
C HIS A 238 22.55 -19.39 -13.33
N ILE A 239 21.70 -20.34 -13.73
CA ILE A 239 20.33 -20.50 -13.25
C ILE A 239 20.44 -21.25 -11.93
N ASN A 240 20.00 -20.66 -10.82
CA ASN A 240 19.85 -21.41 -9.57
C ASN A 240 18.48 -22.11 -9.57
N SER A 241 18.49 -23.37 -9.97
CA SER A 241 17.46 -24.35 -9.64
C SER A 241 17.79 -25.00 -8.30
N ASP A 242 17.12 -24.57 -7.23
CA ASP A 242 17.06 -25.32 -5.98
C ASP A 242 15.77 -26.17 -6.01
N GLU A 243 15.88 -27.41 -6.48
CA GLU A 243 14.90 -28.45 -6.15
C GLU A 243 15.22 -29.01 -4.77
N ASP A 244 14.19 -29.23 -3.95
CA ASP A 244 14.24 -30.24 -2.89
C ASP A 244 12.82 -30.76 -2.67
N ALA A 245 12.66 -32.07 -2.83
CA ALA A 245 11.37 -32.75 -2.77
C ALA A 245 11.18 -33.48 -1.43
N VAL A 246 9.95 -33.46 -0.90
CA VAL A 246 9.50 -34.46 0.07
C VAL A 246 8.04 -34.80 -0.23
N ALA A 247 7.72 -36.09 -0.26
CA ALA A 247 6.50 -36.62 -0.86
C ALA A 247 5.47 -37.11 0.17
N ALA A 248 4.19 -36.88 -0.16
CA ALA A 248 3.02 -37.72 0.12
C ALA A 248 1.90 -37.17 -0.81
N ALA A 249 1.32 -37.89 -1.78
CA ALA A 249 0.57 -39.15 -1.69
C ALA A 249 -0.73 -38.97 -0.87
N ASP A 250 -1.96 -39.15 -1.38
CA ASP A 250 -2.48 -39.44 -2.73
C ASP A 250 -3.82 -38.64 -2.91
N ASP A 251 -4.75 -38.80 -3.86
CA ASP A 251 -4.95 -39.74 -4.99
C ASP A 251 -5.90 -39.12 -6.06
N GLU A 252 -6.29 -39.89 -7.08
CA GLU A 252 -7.55 -39.93 -7.89
C GLU A 252 -8.29 -38.62 -8.27
N ARG A 253 -8.82 -38.36 -9.46
CA ARG A 253 -8.99 -38.97 -10.82
C ARG A 253 -10.08 -38.08 -11.50
N CYS A 254 -10.39 -38.04 -12.80
CA CYS A 254 -9.84 -38.65 -14.02
C CYS A 254 -10.41 -37.87 -15.24
N THR A 255 -9.66 -37.79 -16.37
CA THR A 255 -10.17 -37.64 -17.77
C THR A 255 -10.95 -36.35 -18.14
N VAL A 256 -10.94 -35.82 -19.38
CA VAL A 256 -10.93 -36.45 -20.72
C VAL A 256 -9.96 -35.76 -21.70
N SER A 257 -9.58 -36.53 -22.72
CA SER A 257 -8.77 -36.28 -23.93
C SER A 257 -9.30 -35.16 -24.86
N ASN A 258 -8.73 -34.78 -26.02
CA ASN A 258 -7.66 -35.35 -26.88
C ASN A 258 -7.19 -34.28 -27.92
N ARG A 259 -5.95 -34.36 -28.43
CA ARG A 259 -5.46 -34.15 -29.84
C ARG A 259 -5.97 -32.95 -30.70
N GLU A 260 -5.26 -32.42 -31.71
CA GLU A 260 -3.96 -32.73 -32.33
C GLU A 260 -3.41 -31.49 -33.08
N SER A 261 -2.08 -31.33 -33.07
CA SER A 261 -1.20 -31.08 -34.23
C SER A 261 -1.66 -30.21 -35.42
N SER A 262 -0.90 -29.15 -35.71
CA SER A 262 -0.09 -29.09 -36.95
C SER A 262 1.02 -28.03 -36.88
N LYS A 263 2.18 -28.35 -37.46
CA LYS A 263 3.33 -27.45 -37.68
C LYS A 263 3.28 -26.94 -39.12
N GLU A 264 3.85 -25.76 -39.40
CA GLU A 264 4.73 -25.59 -40.57
C GLU A 264 5.64 -24.36 -40.45
N ALA A 265 6.70 -24.31 -41.26
CA ALA A 265 7.83 -23.39 -41.09
C ALA A 265 8.47 -22.97 -42.42
N CYS A 266 8.93 -21.72 -42.49
CA CYS A 266 10.09 -21.22 -43.27
C CYS A 266 10.27 -19.73 -42.89
N SER A 267 11.43 -19.25 -42.42
CA SER A 267 12.74 -19.14 -43.10
C SER A 267 12.76 -18.20 -44.30
N SER A 268 13.33 -17.00 -44.10
CA SER A 268 14.35 -16.45 -45.00
C SER A 268 15.00 -15.18 -44.42
N THR A 269 16.33 -15.20 -44.30
CA THR A 269 17.21 -14.05 -44.09
C THR A 269 17.50 -13.34 -45.41
N VAL A 270 17.54 -12.00 -45.43
CA VAL A 270 18.55 -11.17 -46.14
C VAL A 270 18.66 -9.80 -45.43
N GLN A 271 19.88 -9.29 -45.23
CA GLN A 271 20.17 -7.91 -44.77
C GLN A 271 20.68 -7.03 -45.95
N PRO A 272 21.24 -5.83 -45.73
CA PRO A 272 20.52 -4.56 -45.80
C PRO A 272 21.02 -3.68 -46.95
N LEU A 273 20.38 -2.53 -47.21
CA LEU A 273 21.02 -1.47 -48.00
C LEU A 273 20.73 -0.07 -47.47
N SER A 274 21.80 0.68 -47.25
CA SER A 274 21.82 2.06 -46.78
C SER A 274 21.91 3.06 -47.95
N LYS A 275 21.60 4.33 -47.65
CA LYS A 275 21.83 5.55 -48.48
C LYS A 275 20.97 5.74 -49.74
N ILE A 276 19.92 6.55 -49.61
CA ILE A 276 19.46 7.51 -50.64
C ILE A 276 18.95 8.78 -49.90
N LEU A 277 19.57 9.95 -50.14
CA LEU A 277 19.18 11.34 -49.74
C LEU A 277 19.13 11.67 -48.22
N GLY A 278 19.80 12.70 -47.68
CA GLY A 278 20.86 13.56 -48.20
C GLY A 278 20.43 14.94 -48.74
N VAL A 279 20.06 15.90 -47.87
CA VAL A 279 19.99 17.36 -48.17
C VAL A 279 20.29 18.19 -46.90
N ASP A 280 21.21 19.15 -47.01
CA ASP A 280 21.45 20.24 -46.05
C ASP A 280 20.60 21.48 -46.37
N TYR A 281 20.31 22.32 -45.38
CA TYR A 281 20.02 23.75 -45.60
C TYR A 281 20.61 24.63 -44.49
N LYS A 282 21.37 25.64 -44.89
CA LYS A 282 21.68 26.86 -44.14
C LYS A 282 20.98 28.04 -44.80
N VAL A 283 20.53 29.01 -44.01
CA VAL A 283 20.46 30.43 -44.37
C VAL A 283 20.76 31.22 -43.10
N ASP A 284 21.69 32.18 -43.20
CA ASP A 284 22.00 33.19 -42.18
C ASP A 284 21.24 34.49 -42.53
N ASP A 285 20.96 35.36 -41.54
CA ASP A 285 21.00 36.83 -41.67
C ASP A 285 20.71 37.52 -40.31
N ASP A 286 21.50 38.55 -40.04
CA ASP A 286 21.74 39.35 -38.81
C ASP A 286 20.50 40.16 -38.32
N ASP A 287 20.40 40.68 -37.08
CA ASP A 287 21.19 41.80 -36.51
C ASP A 287 21.00 42.00 -34.97
N ASP A 288 21.92 42.78 -34.39
CA ASP A 288 22.18 43.21 -33.00
C ASP A 288 21.04 43.37 -31.94
N ASP A 289 21.36 43.01 -30.68
CA ASP A 289 21.55 44.01 -29.60
C ASP A 289 22.25 43.40 -28.35
N ASP A 290 23.33 44.03 -27.88
CA ASP A 290 24.15 43.57 -26.74
C ASP A 290 23.50 43.84 -25.37
N ILE A 291 23.29 42.79 -24.56
CA ILE A 291 23.26 42.92 -23.09
C ILE A 291 24.07 41.78 -22.47
N GLU A 292 25.24 42.14 -21.91
CA GLU A 292 26.00 41.25 -21.03
C GLU A 292 25.19 40.91 -19.76
N VAL A 293 24.70 39.68 -19.68
CA VAL A 293 24.29 39.06 -18.42
C VAL A 293 25.17 37.84 -18.19
N GLU A 294 26.02 37.90 -17.15
CA GLU A 294 26.99 36.86 -16.83
C GLU A 294 26.32 35.48 -16.73
N ASN A 295 26.68 34.59 -17.65
CA ASN A 295 26.18 33.22 -17.72
C ASN A 295 26.74 32.38 -16.55
N PHE A 296 26.15 32.49 -15.36
CA PHE A 296 26.37 31.53 -14.27
C PHE A 296 25.59 30.21 -14.49
N CYS A 297 25.56 29.73 -15.75
CA CYS A 297 25.02 28.42 -16.11
C CYS A 297 26.08 27.33 -15.95
N HIS A 298 26.45 27.04 -14.70
CA HIS A 298 26.96 25.71 -14.38
C HIS A 298 25.76 24.76 -14.20
N GLN A 299 25.14 24.35 -15.31
CA GLN A 299 24.33 23.13 -15.35
C GLN A 299 25.25 21.90 -15.20
N THR A 300 25.79 21.72 -14.00
CA THR A 300 26.30 20.42 -13.57
C THR A 300 25.13 19.46 -13.62
N THR A 301 25.11 18.56 -14.60
CA THR A 301 24.10 17.52 -14.74
C THR A 301 24.03 16.71 -13.45
N LEU A 302 22.94 16.87 -12.68
CA LEU A 302 22.81 16.18 -11.41
C LEU A 302 22.81 14.67 -11.67
N GLU A 303 23.87 14.00 -11.23
CA GLU A 303 23.98 12.57 -11.41
C GLU A 303 22.84 11.86 -10.67
N TYR A 304 22.19 10.92 -11.36
CA TYR A 304 21.10 10.08 -10.85
C TYR A 304 21.34 9.52 -9.43
N LYS A 305 22.60 9.18 -9.09
CA LYS A 305 23.01 8.67 -7.77
C LYS A 305 22.75 9.64 -6.60
N TYR A 306 22.75 10.95 -6.84
CA TYR A 306 22.52 11.97 -5.81
C TYR A 306 21.03 12.16 -5.50
N LEU A 307 20.14 11.77 -6.42
CA LEU A 307 18.69 11.79 -6.20
C LEU A 307 18.20 10.64 -5.29
N ILE A 308 19.02 9.61 -5.08
CA ILE A 308 18.63 8.38 -4.38
C ILE A 308 18.71 8.58 -2.85
N ALA A 309 17.59 9.03 -2.28
CA ALA A 309 17.43 9.20 -0.85
C ALA A 309 17.32 7.86 -0.09
N ILE A 310 16.47 6.92 -0.55
CA ILE A 310 16.33 5.60 0.07
C ILE A 310 17.12 4.57 -0.73
N ARG A 311 18.31 4.21 -0.23
CA ARG A 311 19.21 3.28 -0.93
C ARG A 311 18.80 1.84 -0.68
N ALA A 312 18.32 1.18 -1.73
CA ALA A 312 18.11 -0.27 -1.72
C ALA A 312 19.46 -0.99 -1.80
N PHE A 313 19.65 -2.05 -1.01
CA PHE A 313 20.82 -2.93 -1.12
C PHE A 313 20.42 -4.35 -1.52
N LYS A 314 21.26 -4.98 -2.35
CA LYS A 314 21.10 -6.38 -2.75
C LYS A 314 21.97 -7.26 -1.83
N PRO A 315 21.40 -8.28 -1.17
CA PRO A 315 22.16 -9.13 -0.27
C PRO A 315 23.14 -10.01 -1.05
N LYS A 316 24.44 -10.00 -0.68
CA LYS A 316 25.45 -10.87 -1.30
C LYS A 316 25.54 -12.24 -0.63
N ASN A 317 25.41 -12.29 0.71
CA ASN A 317 25.73 -13.47 1.52
C ASN A 317 24.47 -14.07 2.17
N GLY A 318 23.34 -14.07 1.46
CA GLY A 318 22.05 -14.61 1.94
C GLY A 318 21.28 -13.69 2.92
N THR A 319 20.00 -14.03 3.13
CA THR A 319 19.02 -13.17 3.82
C THR A 319 19.34 -12.90 5.29
N ARG A 320 19.75 -13.92 6.06
CA ARG A 320 20.03 -13.75 7.50
C ARG A 320 21.17 -12.76 7.76
N ASN A 321 22.26 -12.87 6.99
CA ASN A 321 23.38 -11.95 7.06
C ASN A 321 22.95 -10.52 6.69
N ALA A 322 22.10 -10.36 5.67
CA ALA A 322 21.57 -9.06 5.27
C ALA A 322 20.69 -8.37 6.33
N LEU A 323 20.01 -9.13 7.20
CA LEU A 323 19.25 -8.60 8.34
C LEU A 323 20.17 -8.20 9.51
N ARG A 324 21.30 -8.88 9.69
CA ARG A 324 22.27 -8.63 10.77
C ARG A 324 23.34 -7.58 10.43
N ASP A 325 23.54 -7.31 9.15
CA ASP A 325 24.60 -6.45 8.61
C ASP A 325 24.44 -4.98 9.03
N ASP A 326 25.22 -4.54 10.02
CA ASP A 326 25.12 -3.20 10.61
C ASP A 326 26.08 -2.20 9.93
N LEU A 327 25.81 -1.88 8.66
CA LEU A 327 26.57 -0.89 7.87
C LEU A 327 26.44 0.57 8.37
N GLY A 328 25.77 0.78 9.51
CA GLY A 328 25.56 2.08 10.15
C GLY A 328 24.84 3.12 9.30
N LYS A 329 24.19 2.72 8.20
CA LYS A 329 23.62 3.62 7.19
C LYS A 329 22.20 3.25 6.85
N ALA A 330 21.30 4.24 6.92
CA ALA A 330 19.90 4.14 6.53
C ALA A 330 19.76 3.48 5.14
N LYS A 331 19.13 2.31 5.10
CA LYS A 331 19.06 1.42 3.93
C LYS A 331 17.72 0.70 3.84
N ARG A 332 17.41 0.19 2.65
CA ARG A 332 16.22 -0.63 2.37
C ARG A 332 16.59 -2.03 1.89
N LEU A 333 16.04 -3.06 2.53
CA LEU A 333 16.04 -4.44 2.02
C LEU A 333 14.70 -4.74 1.31
N SER A 334 14.72 -5.57 0.27
CA SER A 334 13.51 -6.08 -0.39
C SER A 334 13.50 -7.60 -0.35
N LEU A 335 12.41 -8.22 0.12
CA LEU A 335 12.21 -9.67 0.17
C LEU A 335 10.90 -10.08 -0.50
N SER A 336 10.89 -11.24 -1.17
CA SER A 336 9.62 -11.84 -1.61
C SER A 336 8.82 -12.36 -0.41
N GLU A 337 7.51 -12.53 -0.56
CA GLU A 337 6.64 -13.15 0.47
C GLU A 337 7.17 -14.50 0.97
N GLN A 338 7.79 -15.30 0.08
CA GLN A 338 8.36 -16.62 0.41
C GLN A 338 9.65 -16.48 1.21
N SER A 339 10.52 -15.55 0.82
CA SER A 339 11.75 -15.23 1.55
C SER A 339 11.45 -14.68 2.95
N LEU A 340 10.42 -13.83 3.08
CA LEU A 340 9.92 -13.37 4.37
C LEU A 340 9.41 -14.54 5.22
N GLN A 341 8.58 -15.42 4.66
CA GLN A 341 8.01 -16.54 5.44
C GLN A 341 9.10 -17.51 5.93
N LYS A 342 10.12 -17.80 5.10
CA LYS A 342 11.28 -18.60 5.50
C LYS A 342 12.09 -17.90 6.61
N ALA A 343 12.30 -16.59 6.49
CA ALA A 343 12.98 -15.79 7.51
C ALA A 343 12.21 -15.74 8.84
N ALA A 344 10.91 -15.45 8.81
CA ALA A 344 10.04 -15.39 9.99
C ALA A 344 9.95 -16.74 10.74
N ASN A 345 10.07 -17.85 10.01
CA ASN A 345 10.11 -19.18 10.60
C ASN A 345 11.44 -19.45 11.32
N LEU A 346 12.59 -19.04 10.75
CA LEU A 346 13.93 -19.42 11.19
C LEU A 346 14.68 -18.39 12.06
N TYR A 347 14.37 -17.09 11.90
CA TYR A 347 15.07 -15.96 12.54
C TYR A 347 14.20 -14.69 12.53
N GLY A 348 12.97 -14.79 13.08
CA GLY A 348 12.04 -13.66 13.13
C GLY A 348 12.56 -12.46 13.95
N ASP A 349 13.34 -12.72 14.99
CA ASP A 349 14.00 -11.73 15.83
C ASP A 349 15.01 -10.87 15.06
N ASP A 350 15.78 -11.48 14.14
CA ASP A 350 16.66 -10.75 13.20
C ASP A 350 15.85 -9.77 12.32
N ILE A 351 14.61 -10.12 11.94
CA ILE A 351 13.73 -9.23 11.15
C ILE A 351 13.26 -8.05 12.00
N VAL A 352 12.83 -8.29 13.25
CA VAL A 352 12.36 -7.20 14.14
C VAL A 352 13.51 -6.24 14.45
N ARG A 353 14.71 -6.75 14.78
CA ARG A 353 15.91 -5.92 14.95
C ARG A 353 16.24 -5.10 13.71
N PHE A 354 16.11 -5.70 12.51
CA PHE A 354 16.32 -4.96 11.26
C PHE A 354 15.29 -3.84 11.08
N THR A 355 14.00 -4.08 11.30
CA THR A 355 12.94 -3.08 11.05
C THR A 355 12.84 -1.99 12.11
N GLN A 356 13.50 -2.12 13.26
CA GLN A 356 13.70 -1.02 14.21
C GLN A 356 14.62 0.08 13.64
N LYS A 357 15.65 -0.31 12.86
CA LYS A 357 16.67 0.58 12.28
C LYS A 357 16.45 0.94 10.81
N TYR A 358 15.96 0.00 10.01
CA TYR A 358 16.00 0.04 8.55
C TYR A 358 14.62 -0.26 7.93
N ILE A 359 14.45 0.06 6.65
CA ILE A 359 13.18 -0.19 5.94
C ILE A 359 13.22 -1.57 5.28
N LEU A 360 12.22 -2.41 5.56
CA LEU A 360 11.97 -3.66 4.87
C LEU A 360 10.77 -3.51 3.92
N ARG A 361 11.02 -3.76 2.63
CA ARG A 361 9.98 -3.96 1.61
C ARG A 361 9.71 -5.44 1.43
N VAL A 362 8.43 -5.81 1.41
CA VAL A 362 7.96 -7.17 1.13
C VAL A 362 7.06 -7.12 -0.09
N PHE A 363 7.29 -7.98 -1.08
CA PHE A 363 6.56 -7.96 -2.35
C PHE A 363 6.03 -9.36 -2.74
N PRO A 364 5.02 -9.44 -3.62
CA PRO A 364 4.40 -10.70 -4.02
C PRO A 364 5.39 -11.60 -4.79
N LYS A 365 5.26 -12.92 -4.65
CA LYS A 365 6.09 -13.86 -5.43
C LYS A 365 5.74 -13.81 -6.93
N GLY A 366 6.73 -14.01 -7.80
CA GLY A 366 6.56 -13.96 -9.26
C GLY A 366 5.55 -14.96 -9.84
N THR A 367 5.23 -16.05 -9.14
CA THR A 367 4.17 -16.99 -9.55
C THR A 367 2.75 -16.45 -9.37
N ARG A 368 2.55 -15.25 -8.80
CA ARG A 368 1.25 -14.56 -8.72
C ARG A 368 0.92 -13.80 -10.00
N VAL A 369 0.98 -14.49 -11.13
CA VAL A 369 0.78 -13.91 -12.48
C VAL A 369 -0.59 -13.24 -12.65
N THR A 370 -1.60 -13.69 -11.90
CA THR A 370 -2.95 -13.09 -11.84
C THR A 370 -3.08 -11.89 -10.88
N SER A 371 -1.96 -11.32 -10.41
CA SER A 371 -1.93 -10.14 -9.52
C SER A 371 -2.64 -10.33 -8.16
N THR A 372 -2.71 -11.58 -7.67
CA THR A 372 -3.19 -11.85 -6.30
C THR A 372 -2.23 -11.29 -5.24
N ASN A 373 -2.68 -11.19 -3.99
CA ASN A 373 -1.89 -10.68 -2.86
C ASN A 373 -1.75 -11.71 -1.72
N PHE A 374 -0.58 -11.75 -1.09
CA PHE A 374 -0.30 -12.57 0.10
C PHE A 374 -0.98 -12.00 1.36
N ARG A 375 -0.97 -12.73 2.48
CA ARG A 375 -1.49 -12.22 3.76
C ARG A 375 -0.46 -11.26 4.39
N PRO A 376 -0.82 -10.00 4.72
CA PRO A 376 0.16 -9.00 5.15
C PRO A 376 0.65 -9.18 6.60
N LEU A 377 -0.10 -9.94 7.41
CA LEU A 377 0.12 -10.07 8.87
C LEU A 377 1.55 -10.51 9.22
N THR A 378 2.12 -11.51 8.52
CA THR A 378 3.51 -11.95 8.77
C THR A 378 4.51 -10.81 8.60
N ALA A 379 4.27 -9.87 7.68
CA ALA A 379 5.15 -8.74 7.46
C ALA A 379 5.00 -7.68 8.57
N TRP A 380 3.77 -7.29 8.91
CA TRP A 380 3.52 -6.29 9.95
C TRP A 380 3.91 -6.76 11.35
N MET A 381 3.69 -8.03 11.70
CA MET A 381 4.14 -8.61 12.97
C MET A 381 5.66 -8.53 13.18
N HIS A 382 6.44 -8.53 12.09
CA HIS A 382 7.90 -8.35 12.15
C HIS A 382 8.33 -6.91 11.84
N GLY A 383 7.40 -5.94 11.91
CA GLY A 383 7.66 -4.51 11.74
C GLY A 383 7.96 -4.04 10.32
N ALA A 384 7.73 -4.86 9.29
CA ALA A 384 8.02 -4.52 7.90
C ALA A 384 7.13 -3.37 7.40
N GLN A 385 7.77 -2.28 6.95
CA GLN A 385 7.11 -1.01 6.69
C GLN A 385 6.43 -0.98 5.32
N MET A 386 7.12 -1.44 4.27
CA MET A 386 6.66 -1.34 2.88
C MET A 386 6.12 -2.69 2.39
N VAL A 387 4.91 -3.04 2.81
CA VAL A 387 4.21 -4.24 2.33
C VAL A 387 3.55 -3.92 0.99
N ALA A 388 4.21 -4.25 -0.11
CA ALA A 388 3.85 -3.85 -1.47
C ALA A 388 2.79 -4.78 -2.06
N PHE A 389 1.61 -4.24 -2.38
CA PHE A 389 0.44 -5.00 -2.86
C PHE A 389 0.00 -4.58 -4.27
N ASN A 390 -0.47 -5.54 -5.05
CA ASN A 390 -1.15 -5.31 -6.33
C ASN A 390 -2.50 -4.61 -6.06
N MET A 391 -2.58 -3.31 -6.28
CA MET A 391 -3.76 -2.46 -5.95
C MET A 391 -4.92 -2.56 -6.95
N GLN A 392 -4.65 -3.09 -8.15
CA GLN A 392 -5.63 -3.33 -9.21
C GLN A 392 -6.50 -4.58 -8.99
N GLY A 393 -6.11 -5.45 -8.03
CA GLY A 393 -6.84 -6.66 -7.66
C GLY A 393 -7.96 -6.42 -6.63
N TYR A 394 -8.43 -7.49 -6.01
CA TYR A 394 -9.40 -7.46 -4.92
C TYR A 394 -9.27 -8.69 -3.99
N GLY A 395 -10.08 -8.74 -2.92
CA GLY A 395 -10.19 -9.86 -2.01
C GLY A 395 -9.55 -9.63 -0.64
N ARG A 396 -9.70 -10.62 0.26
CA ARG A 396 -9.45 -10.50 1.72
C ARG A 396 -8.10 -9.88 2.10
N SER A 397 -7.01 -10.25 1.42
CA SER A 397 -5.70 -9.65 1.65
C SER A 397 -5.70 -8.15 1.40
N LEU A 398 -6.25 -7.70 0.26
CA LEU A 398 -6.30 -6.28 -0.10
C LEU A 398 -7.31 -5.52 0.79
N TRP A 399 -8.38 -6.17 1.24
CA TRP A 399 -9.27 -5.61 2.26
C TRP A 399 -8.55 -5.37 3.59
N MET A 400 -7.69 -6.29 4.05
CA MET A 400 -6.82 -6.08 5.23
C MET A 400 -5.84 -4.91 5.01
N MET A 401 -5.27 -4.79 3.81
CA MET A 401 -4.39 -3.67 3.45
C MET A 401 -5.13 -2.33 3.54
N HIS A 402 -6.31 -2.24 2.92
CA HIS A 402 -7.17 -1.05 3.02
C HIS A 402 -7.59 -0.77 4.48
N GLY A 403 -7.94 -1.80 5.24
CA GLY A 403 -8.32 -1.68 6.65
C GLY A 403 -7.20 -1.11 7.52
N MET A 404 -6.00 -1.69 7.45
CA MET A 404 -4.82 -1.21 8.17
C MET A 404 -4.52 0.27 7.86
N PHE A 405 -4.58 0.66 6.59
CA PHE A 405 -4.30 2.03 6.16
C PHE A 405 -5.52 2.97 6.17
N ARG A 406 -6.63 2.59 6.80
CA ARG A 406 -7.65 3.53 7.30
C ARG A 406 -7.24 4.18 8.63
N SER A 407 -6.29 3.59 9.37
CA SER A 407 -5.68 4.19 10.56
C SER A 407 -5.10 5.58 10.26
N ASN A 408 -4.91 6.40 11.28
CA ASN A 408 -4.29 7.72 11.24
C ASN A 408 -4.92 8.64 10.17
N GLY A 409 -6.26 8.64 10.09
CA GLY A 409 -7.04 9.44 9.13
C GLY A 409 -6.91 9.00 7.67
N GLY A 410 -6.39 7.80 7.40
CA GLY A 410 -6.15 7.32 6.04
C GLY A 410 -5.03 8.07 5.32
N CYS A 411 -4.07 8.62 6.05
CA CYS A 411 -2.98 9.43 5.50
C CYS A 411 -1.86 8.61 4.82
N GLY A 412 -1.93 7.27 4.94
CA GLY A 412 -0.99 6.32 4.33
C GLY A 412 0.27 6.01 5.14
N TYR A 413 0.43 6.64 6.31
CA TYR A 413 1.49 6.36 7.29
C TYR A 413 0.87 6.00 8.64
N VAL A 414 1.26 4.86 9.22
CA VAL A 414 0.74 4.40 10.52
C VAL A 414 1.93 4.11 11.43
N ARG A 415 2.12 4.93 12.48
CA ARG A 415 3.20 4.74 13.48
C ARG A 415 3.13 3.30 14.02
N LYS A 416 4.26 2.60 14.03
CA LYS A 416 4.35 1.23 14.56
C LYS A 416 4.08 1.23 16.09
N PRO A 417 3.67 0.10 16.67
CA PRO A 417 3.66 -0.08 18.12
C PRO A 417 5.07 0.04 18.69
N ASP A 418 5.22 0.55 19.91
CA ASP A 418 6.54 0.81 20.51
C ASP A 418 7.41 -0.47 20.64
N PHE A 419 6.79 -1.64 20.81
CA PHE A 419 7.47 -2.95 20.82
C PHE A 419 8.06 -3.39 19.47
N LEU A 420 7.72 -2.71 18.36
CA LEU A 420 8.32 -2.89 17.03
C LEU A 420 9.28 -1.76 16.63
N MET A 421 9.61 -0.87 17.58
CA MET A 421 10.51 0.27 17.39
C MET A 421 11.66 0.27 18.41
N ASN A 422 11.36 -0.10 19.65
CA ASN A 422 12.29 -0.10 20.77
C ASN A 422 12.73 -1.52 21.13
N LYS A 423 13.94 -1.62 21.68
CA LYS A 423 14.48 -2.84 22.30
C LYS A 423 14.17 -2.83 23.80
N GLY A 424 14.00 -3.99 24.40
CA GLY A 424 13.96 -4.11 25.86
C GLY A 424 15.35 -4.01 26.49
N PRO A 425 15.44 -3.95 27.84
CA PRO A 425 16.70 -3.70 28.55
C PRO A 425 17.85 -4.67 28.24
N ASN A 426 17.58 -5.91 27.80
CA ASN A 426 18.58 -6.95 27.53
C ASN A 426 18.73 -7.27 26.03
N ASP A 427 18.47 -6.29 25.14
CA ASP A 427 18.36 -6.49 23.68
C ASP A 427 17.22 -7.44 23.25
N GLU A 428 16.24 -7.67 24.13
CA GLU A 428 15.04 -8.41 23.75
C GLU A 428 14.20 -7.62 22.73
N VAL A 429 13.53 -8.36 21.85
CA VAL A 429 12.62 -7.85 20.83
C VAL A 429 11.33 -8.64 20.84
N PHE A 430 10.26 -8.04 20.33
CA PHE A 430 8.97 -8.70 20.19
C PHE A 430 9.08 -10.00 19.37
N ASP A 431 8.63 -11.12 19.95
CA ASP A 431 8.42 -12.38 19.23
C ASP A 431 6.92 -12.57 18.94
N PRO A 432 6.47 -12.55 17.67
CA PRO A 432 5.08 -12.79 17.29
C PRO A 432 4.55 -14.20 17.63
N LYS A 433 5.42 -15.13 18.05
CA LYS A 433 5.06 -16.50 18.44
C LYS A 433 4.98 -16.69 19.96
N ALA A 434 5.42 -15.71 20.76
CA ALA A 434 5.36 -15.80 22.21
C ALA A 434 3.91 -15.80 22.69
N GLU A 435 3.63 -16.56 23.76
CA GLU A 435 2.36 -16.48 24.47
C GLU A 435 2.32 -15.20 25.29
N LEU A 436 1.38 -14.32 24.98
CA LEU A 436 1.23 -13.00 25.59
C LEU A 436 -0.11 -12.93 26.35
N PRO A 437 -0.18 -12.19 27.47
CA PRO A 437 -1.43 -11.99 28.19
C PRO A 437 -2.42 -11.16 27.37
N VAL A 438 -3.72 -11.33 27.64
CA VAL A 438 -4.78 -10.51 27.02
C VAL A 438 -4.63 -9.06 27.46
N LYS A 439 -4.43 -8.16 26.49
CA LYS A 439 -4.26 -6.71 26.70
C LYS A 439 -5.57 -5.93 26.54
N LYS A 440 -6.46 -6.38 25.65
CA LYS A 440 -7.75 -5.73 25.37
C LYS A 440 -8.81 -6.79 25.07
N THR A 441 -10.01 -6.63 25.63
CA THR A 441 -11.17 -7.44 25.24
C THR A 441 -12.09 -6.57 24.41
N LEU A 442 -12.22 -6.88 23.11
CA LEU A 442 -13.15 -6.18 22.22
C LEU A 442 -14.51 -6.90 22.26
N LYS A 443 -15.56 -6.14 22.58
CA LYS A 443 -16.96 -6.56 22.38
C LYS A 443 -17.49 -5.90 21.11
N VAL A 444 -18.04 -6.71 20.21
CA VAL A 444 -18.65 -6.25 18.96
C VAL A 444 -20.10 -6.71 18.96
N LYS A 445 -21.03 -5.76 18.98
CA LYS A 445 -22.46 -6.04 18.84
C LYS A 445 -22.92 -5.68 17.43
N VAL A 446 -23.27 -6.68 16.64
CA VAL A 446 -23.89 -6.49 15.31
C VAL A 446 -25.38 -6.30 15.55
N TYR A 447 -25.82 -5.04 15.51
CA TYR A 447 -27.19 -4.67 15.87
C TYR A 447 -28.16 -4.83 14.70
N MET A 448 -27.99 -4.03 13.65
CA MET A 448 -28.79 -4.07 12.43
C MET A 448 -27.94 -3.68 11.21
N GLY A 449 -28.48 -3.89 10.01
CA GLY A 449 -27.99 -3.32 8.76
C GLY A 449 -29.08 -2.56 8.01
N ASP A 450 -28.68 -1.67 7.11
CA ASP A 450 -29.55 -0.80 6.32
C ASP A 450 -28.79 -0.31 5.06
N GLY A 451 -29.51 0.29 4.10
CA GLY A 451 -28.98 0.92 2.89
C GLY A 451 -29.09 0.09 1.61
N TRP A 452 -29.10 -1.24 1.71
CA TRP A 452 -29.16 -2.12 0.51
C TRP A 452 -30.37 -1.86 -0.39
N HIS A 453 -31.52 -1.48 0.18
CA HIS A 453 -32.73 -1.15 -0.55
C HIS A 453 -32.64 0.15 -1.38
N LEU A 454 -31.59 0.96 -1.17
CA LEU A 454 -31.26 2.17 -1.93
C LEU A 454 -30.17 1.90 -2.99
N ASP A 455 -29.20 1.05 -2.63
CA ASP A 455 -28.06 0.68 -3.49
C ASP A 455 -28.43 -0.30 -4.61
N PHE A 456 -29.36 -1.21 -4.34
CA PHE A 456 -29.65 -2.38 -5.16
C PHE A 456 -31.11 -2.43 -5.60
N SER A 457 -31.36 -3.01 -6.78
CA SER A 457 -32.71 -3.35 -7.22
C SER A 457 -33.34 -4.40 -6.30
N GLN A 458 -34.66 -4.38 -6.15
CA GLN A 458 -35.39 -5.39 -5.36
C GLN A 458 -35.11 -6.84 -5.82
N THR A 459 -34.71 -7.04 -7.08
CA THR A 459 -34.36 -8.35 -7.64
C THR A 459 -32.84 -8.58 -7.74
N HIS A 460 -32.01 -7.93 -6.92
CA HIS A 460 -30.55 -8.00 -7.04
C HIS A 460 -29.95 -9.28 -6.47
N PHE A 461 -30.45 -9.69 -5.31
CA PHE A 461 -30.04 -10.93 -4.64
C PHE A 461 -31.01 -12.03 -5.08
N ASP A 462 -32.24 -11.98 -4.58
CA ASP A 462 -33.31 -12.91 -4.96
C ASP A 462 -34.21 -12.38 -6.07
N SER A 463 -34.76 -13.27 -6.90
CA SER A 463 -35.68 -12.86 -7.99
C SER A 463 -37.12 -12.63 -7.52
N TYR A 464 -37.52 -13.17 -6.36
CA TYR A 464 -38.93 -13.25 -5.93
C TYR A 464 -39.18 -12.93 -4.45
N SER A 465 -38.13 -12.76 -3.65
CA SER A 465 -38.15 -12.46 -2.22
C SER A 465 -37.22 -11.28 -1.90
N PRO A 466 -37.30 -10.68 -0.70
CA PRO A 466 -36.20 -9.94 -0.11
C PRO A 466 -35.03 -10.88 0.30
N PRO A 467 -33.84 -10.34 0.59
CA PRO A 467 -32.63 -11.13 0.84
C PRO A 467 -32.53 -11.78 2.24
N ASP A 468 -31.85 -12.94 2.31
CA ASP A 468 -31.57 -13.69 3.53
C ASP A 468 -30.20 -13.31 4.15
N PHE A 469 -30.11 -12.13 4.76
CA PHE A 469 -28.83 -11.57 5.19
C PHE A 469 -28.25 -12.13 6.52
N TYR A 470 -26.93 -12.33 6.52
CA TYR A 470 -26.14 -12.62 7.71
C TYR A 470 -24.72 -12.05 7.67
N THR A 471 -24.13 -11.83 8.85
CA THR A 471 -22.82 -11.17 8.99
C THR A 471 -21.76 -12.14 9.51
N LYS A 472 -20.68 -12.32 8.74
CA LYS A 472 -19.44 -13.01 9.16
C LYS A 472 -18.45 -11.99 9.74
N ILE A 473 -17.99 -12.24 10.96
CA ILE A 473 -17.05 -11.38 11.70
C ILE A 473 -15.73 -12.11 11.85
N TYR A 474 -14.64 -11.45 11.48
CA TYR A 474 -13.29 -11.99 11.46
C TYR A 474 -12.38 -11.12 12.32
N MET A 475 -11.62 -11.73 13.21
CA MET A 475 -10.46 -11.11 13.83
C MET A 475 -9.20 -11.61 13.13
N ALA A 476 -8.36 -10.69 12.68
CA ALA A 476 -7.07 -10.98 12.07
C ALA A 476 -5.98 -10.24 12.84
N GLY A 477 -4.82 -10.84 13.05
CA GLY A 477 -3.75 -10.26 13.88
C GLY A 477 -2.63 -11.26 14.09
N VAL A 478 -2.04 -11.27 15.28
CA VAL A 478 -1.18 -12.38 15.74
C VAL A 478 -1.96 -13.70 15.79
N PRO A 479 -1.31 -14.88 15.69
CA PRO A 479 -2.02 -16.16 15.63
C PRO A 479 -3.00 -16.40 16.79
N ALA A 480 -2.64 -15.96 18.01
CA ALA A 480 -3.48 -16.08 19.20
C ALA A 480 -4.79 -15.26 19.15
N ASP A 481 -4.80 -14.17 18.36
CA ASP A 481 -5.95 -13.25 18.25
C ASP A 481 -6.89 -13.61 17.09
N VAL A 482 -6.55 -14.61 16.26
CA VAL A 482 -7.34 -14.96 15.07
C VAL A 482 -8.63 -15.67 15.47
N ALA A 483 -9.77 -15.09 15.07
CA ALA A 483 -11.09 -15.63 15.36
C ALA A 483 -12.06 -15.46 14.18
N LYS A 484 -13.09 -16.31 14.13
CA LYS A 484 -14.23 -16.18 13.22
C LYS A 484 -15.52 -16.42 13.98
N LYS A 485 -16.50 -15.54 13.79
CA LYS A 485 -17.88 -15.63 14.29
C LYS A 485 -18.86 -15.35 13.14
N ARG A 486 -20.12 -15.70 13.32
CA ARG A 486 -21.22 -15.26 12.44
C ARG A 486 -22.46 -14.98 13.27
N THR A 487 -23.33 -14.10 12.78
CA THR A 487 -24.71 -13.98 13.25
C THR A 487 -25.55 -15.17 12.78
N LYS A 488 -26.77 -15.28 13.29
CA LYS A 488 -27.87 -15.96 12.61
C LYS A 488 -28.21 -15.26 11.28
N VAL A 489 -28.99 -15.94 10.46
CA VAL A 489 -29.59 -15.40 9.24
C VAL A 489 -30.91 -14.73 9.61
N ILE A 490 -31.16 -13.56 9.02
CA ILE A 490 -32.48 -12.91 9.03
C ILE A 490 -33.00 -13.06 7.61
N GLY A 491 -34.10 -13.81 7.46
CA GLY A 491 -34.69 -14.06 6.15
C GLY A 491 -35.70 -12.99 5.75
N ASP A 492 -35.92 -12.85 4.44
CA ASP A 492 -36.91 -11.95 3.83
C ASP A 492 -36.85 -10.47 4.33
N ASP A 493 -35.66 -9.91 4.63
CA ASP A 493 -35.55 -8.54 5.18
C ASP A 493 -34.38 -7.70 4.62
N TRP A 494 -34.70 -6.53 4.04
CA TRP A 494 -33.73 -5.54 3.58
C TRP A 494 -33.07 -4.72 4.71
N MET A 495 -33.63 -4.75 5.93
CA MET A 495 -33.17 -3.99 7.09
C MET A 495 -32.92 -4.91 8.32
N PRO A 496 -32.10 -5.97 8.18
CA PRO A 496 -32.03 -7.08 9.13
C PRO A 496 -31.55 -6.64 10.51
N VAL A 497 -32.27 -7.06 11.57
CA VAL A 497 -31.91 -6.82 12.97
C VAL A 497 -31.39 -8.10 13.65
N TRP A 498 -30.07 -8.29 13.61
CA TRP A 498 -29.42 -9.44 14.25
C TRP A 498 -29.40 -9.34 15.79
N ASN A 499 -29.02 -8.18 16.33
CA ASN A 499 -28.90 -7.88 17.76
C ASN A 499 -27.95 -8.81 18.56
N GLU A 500 -26.88 -9.31 17.93
CA GLU A 500 -25.96 -10.31 18.52
C GLU A 500 -24.62 -9.69 18.98
N GLU A 501 -24.12 -10.11 20.15
CA GLU A 501 -22.84 -9.67 20.73
C GLU A 501 -21.78 -10.78 20.68
N PHE A 502 -20.57 -10.40 20.26
CA PHE A 502 -19.39 -11.27 20.17
C PHE A 502 -18.23 -10.67 20.96
N THR A 503 -17.52 -11.51 21.72
CA THR A 503 -16.36 -11.10 22.52
C THR A 503 -15.07 -11.69 21.95
N PHE A 504 -14.04 -10.85 21.85
CA PHE A 504 -12.72 -11.17 21.33
C PHE A 504 -11.64 -10.73 22.35
N PRO A 505 -11.00 -11.65 23.09
CA PRO A 505 -9.78 -11.34 23.82
C PRO A 505 -8.63 -11.14 22.84
N LEU A 506 -7.83 -10.09 23.02
CA LEU A 506 -6.73 -9.71 22.14
C LEU A 506 -5.45 -9.52 22.96
N THR A 507 -4.40 -10.21 22.54
CA THR A 507 -3.05 -10.12 23.10
C THR A 507 -2.26 -8.97 22.46
N VAL A 508 -2.45 -8.70 21.16
CA VAL A 508 -1.75 -7.64 20.40
C VAL A 508 -2.77 -6.79 19.61
N PRO A 509 -3.64 -6.03 20.31
CA PRO A 509 -4.70 -5.25 19.69
C PRO A 509 -4.21 -4.16 18.72
N GLU A 510 -2.94 -3.74 18.82
CA GLU A 510 -2.33 -2.75 17.92
C GLU A 510 -2.09 -3.27 16.49
N LEU A 511 -2.03 -4.60 16.30
CA LEU A 511 -1.91 -5.24 14.99
C LEU A 511 -3.20 -5.98 14.58
N ALA A 512 -4.26 -5.86 15.39
CA ALA A 512 -5.51 -6.54 15.16
C ALA A 512 -6.43 -5.76 14.20
N LEU A 513 -7.04 -6.47 13.26
CA LEU A 513 -8.00 -5.96 12.28
C LEU A 513 -9.33 -6.71 12.44
N LEU A 514 -10.40 -5.95 12.63
CA LEU A 514 -11.79 -6.43 12.59
C LEU A 514 -12.27 -6.42 11.13
N GLY A 515 -12.47 -7.59 10.55
CA GLY A 515 -13.14 -7.78 9.26
C GLY A 515 -14.62 -8.07 9.47
N ILE A 516 -15.49 -7.37 8.74
CA ILE A 516 -16.93 -7.63 8.69
C ILE A 516 -17.28 -7.92 7.24
N VAL A 517 -17.98 -9.02 6.98
CA VAL A 517 -18.48 -9.38 5.65
C VAL A 517 -19.95 -9.76 5.80
N VAL A 518 -20.83 -9.02 5.14
CA VAL A 518 -22.24 -9.39 5.03
C VAL A 518 -22.40 -10.26 3.79
N GLN A 519 -23.16 -11.33 3.94
CA GLN A 519 -23.55 -12.21 2.85
C GLN A 519 -25.06 -12.42 2.91
N GLU A 520 -25.59 -12.72 1.74
CA GLU A 520 -26.93 -13.25 1.55
C GLU A 520 -26.79 -14.80 1.49
N GLN A 521 -27.85 -15.57 1.80
CA GLN A 521 -27.84 -17.02 1.90
C GLN A 521 -28.65 -17.74 0.80
N ASP A 522 -28.15 -17.72 -0.43
CA ASP A 522 -28.65 -18.57 -1.52
C ASP A 522 -28.37 -20.09 -1.34
N VAL A 523 -29.14 -20.90 -2.08
CA VAL A 523 -29.11 -22.38 -2.14
C VAL A 523 -27.80 -22.92 -2.69
N ASP A 524 -27.25 -22.30 -3.74
CA ASP A 524 -26.03 -22.75 -4.41
C ASP A 524 -24.76 -22.14 -3.78
N SER A 525 -24.70 -20.81 -3.64
CA SER A 525 -23.58 -20.14 -2.99
C SER A 525 -23.90 -18.76 -2.45
N ASP A 526 -23.73 -18.58 -1.13
CA ASP A 526 -23.87 -17.30 -0.41
C ASP A 526 -23.43 -16.07 -1.23
N ASP A 527 -24.35 -15.17 -1.58
CA ASP A 527 -23.97 -14.00 -2.35
C ASP A 527 -23.29 -12.92 -1.50
N PHE A 528 -22.60 -11.98 -2.15
CA PHE A 528 -21.80 -10.97 -1.45
C PHE A 528 -22.56 -9.66 -1.28
N ALA A 529 -23.03 -9.40 -0.06
CA ALA A 529 -23.77 -8.18 0.29
C ALA A 529 -22.86 -7.01 0.74
N GLY A 530 -21.60 -7.27 1.14
CA GLY A 530 -20.64 -6.20 1.45
C GLY A 530 -19.49 -6.61 2.34
N GLN A 531 -18.44 -5.79 2.41
CA GLN A 531 -17.34 -5.95 3.37
C GLN A 531 -16.84 -4.64 3.94
N THR A 532 -16.24 -4.71 5.12
CA THR A 532 -15.38 -3.66 5.66
C THR A 532 -14.23 -4.28 6.45
N CYS A 533 -13.13 -3.55 6.60
CA CYS A 533 -12.04 -3.93 7.48
C CYS A 533 -11.59 -2.70 8.28
N LEU A 534 -11.43 -2.86 9.59
CA LEU A 534 -11.20 -1.77 10.54
C LEU A 534 -10.05 -2.12 11.51
N PRO A 535 -9.11 -1.19 11.77
CA PRO A 535 -8.05 -1.41 12.76
C PRO A 535 -8.60 -1.31 14.18
N VAL A 536 -8.34 -2.32 15.02
CA VAL A 536 -8.93 -2.42 16.38
C VAL A 536 -8.36 -1.38 17.35
N ALA A 537 -7.15 -0.87 17.08
CA ALA A 537 -6.56 0.25 17.80
C ALA A 537 -7.32 1.57 17.60
N GLU A 538 -8.01 1.72 16.45
CA GLU A 538 -8.65 2.95 15.99
C GLU A 538 -10.16 3.00 16.27
N LEU A 539 -10.74 1.86 16.68
CA LEU A 539 -12.17 1.75 16.94
C LEU A 539 -12.63 2.65 18.09
N ARG A 540 -13.51 3.59 17.77
CA ARG A 540 -14.30 4.38 18.73
C ARG A 540 -15.30 3.45 19.44
N PRO A 541 -15.47 3.56 20.77
CA PRO A 541 -16.53 2.84 21.48
C PRO A 541 -17.92 3.40 21.14
N GLY A 542 -18.96 2.68 21.56
CA GLY A 542 -20.36 3.09 21.43
C GLY A 542 -21.10 2.57 20.20
N ILE A 543 -22.20 3.23 19.85
CA ILE A 543 -23.07 2.86 18.71
C ILE A 543 -22.56 3.60 17.48
N ARG A 544 -21.86 2.89 16.59
CA ARG A 544 -21.26 3.45 15.37
C ARG A 544 -21.87 2.84 14.13
N VAL A 545 -22.15 3.66 13.11
CA VAL A 545 -22.43 3.16 11.76
C VAL A 545 -21.13 2.67 11.14
N VAL A 546 -21.19 1.57 10.39
CA VAL A 546 -20.03 0.98 9.72
C VAL A 546 -20.32 0.89 8.23
N PRO A 547 -19.76 1.76 7.39
CA PRO A 547 -19.99 1.71 5.96
C PRO A 547 -19.43 0.41 5.36
N LEU A 548 -20.20 -0.16 4.44
CA LEU A 548 -19.84 -1.34 3.67
C LEU A 548 -19.34 -0.96 2.27
N TYR A 549 -18.53 -1.86 1.72
CA TYR A 549 -17.80 -1.66 0.49
C TYR A 549 -17.97 -2.90 -0.40
N ASN A 550 -17.96 -2.69 -1.71
CA ASN A 550 -18.03 -3.75 -2.70
C ASN A 550 -16.75 -4.62 -2.71
N LYS A 551 -16.72 -5.66 -3.56
CA LYS A 551 -15.56 -6.57 -3.70
C LYS A 551 -14.25 -5.81 -3.98
N LYS A 552 -14.28 -4.70 -4.73
CA LYS A 552 -13.13 -3.82 -5.11
C LYS A 552 -12.76 -2.78 -4.04
N GLY A 553 -13.46 -2.75 -2.91
CA GLY A 553 -13.23 -1.78 -1.83
C GLY A 553 -13.74 -0.36 -2.16
N GLU A 554 -14.68 -0.23 -3.08
CA GLU A 554 -15.41 1.02 -3.34
C GLU A 554 -16.63 1.06 -2.40
N LYS A 555 -16.93 2.22 -1.78
CA LYS A 555 -18.07 2.36 -0.85
C LYS A 555 -19.37 2.17 -1.62
N PHE A 556 -20.38 1.56 -1.00
CA PHE A 556 -21.76 1.68 -1.47
C PHE A 556 -22.25 3.15 -1.28
N LYS A 557 -23.38 3.52 -1.88
CA LYS A 557 -23.75 4.93 -2.09
C LYS A 557 -24.28 5.63 -0.85
#